data_AF-A0ABD5V2D1-F1
#
_entry.id   AF-A0ABD5V2D1-F1
#
_cell.length_a   1.000
_cell.length_b   1.000
_cell.length_c   1.000
_cell.angle_alpha   90.00
_cell.angle_beta   90.00
_cell.angle_gamma   90.00
#
_symmetry.space_group_name_H-M   'P 1'
#
loop_
_entity.id
_entity.type
_entity.pdbx_description
1 polymer ?
#
loop_
_entity_poly.entity_id
_entity_poly.type
_entity_poly.pdbx_seq_one_letter_code
_entity_poly.pdbx_strand_id
1 'polypeptide(L)'
;MLSLGTVVGLAFIVGVHTVIASILVRFFRLRLDTRGGMVVFSLVLVPVALAVSLLFLGQLPIFGGVDRQTVMLVAILLPLLLGFAIDLFWMPTPEEVEAARR
;
A
#
# COMPACT_ATOMS: atom_id res chain seq x y z
N MET A 1 -9.52 24.98 -6.61
CA MET A 1 -8.99 24.84 -5.24
C MET A 1 -9.42 23.48 -4.70
N LEU A 2 -8.54 22.75 -4.01
CA LEU A 2 -8.91 21.48 -3.37
C LEU A 2 -9.74 21.76 -2.11
N SER A 3 -10.79 21.00 -1.89
CA SER A 3 -11.58 21.11 -0.66
C SER A 3 -10.87 20.40 0.49
N LEU A 4 -11.13 20.82 1.74
CA LEU A 4 -10.64 20.11 2.93
C LEU A 4 -11.10 18.65 2.94
N GLY A 5 -12.36 18.39 2.55
CA GLY A 5 -12.90 17.03 2.44
C GLY A 5 -12.14 16.17 1.44
N THR A 6 -11.70 16.76 0.32
CA THR A 6 -10.87 16.08 -0.68
C THR A 6 -9.51 15.68 -0.12
N VAL A 7 -8.85 16.59 0.59
CA VAL A 7 -7.54 16.33 1.19
C VAL A 7 -7.64 15.25 2.28
N VAL A 8 -8.61 15.37 3.18
CA VAL A 8 -8.83 14.41 4.26
C VAL A 8 -9.22 13.03 3.71
N GLY A 9 -10.10 12.99 2.72
CA GLY A 9 -10.52 11.75 2.06
C GLY A 9 -9.38 11.01 1.39
N LEU A 10 -8.56 11.73 0.63
CA LEU A 10 -7.36 11.16 -0.01
C LEU A 10 -6.35 10.68 1.04
N ALA A 11 -6.09 11.46 2.08
CA ALA A 11 -5.17 11.07 3.15
C ALA A 11 -5.65 9.80 3.87
N PHE A 12 -6.94 9.69 4.15
CA PHE A 12 -7.53 8.50 4.76
C PHE A 12 -7.32 7.26 3.88
N ILE A 13 -7.63 7.35 2.58
CA ILE A 13 -7.46 6.23 1.65
C ILE A 13 -6.01 5.84 1.51
N VAL A 14 -5.10 6.81 1.36
CA VAL A 14 -3.66 6.57 1.31
C VAL A 14 -3.20 5.86 2.58
N GLY A 15 -3.68 6.28 3.76
CA GLY A 15 -3.39 5.62 5.03
C GLY A 15 -3.85 4.16 5.06
N VAL A 16 -5.13 3.90 4.74
CA VAL A 16 -5.70 2.54 4.68
C VAL A 16 -4.93 1.67 3.69
N HIS A 17 -4.69 2.18 2.49
CA HIS A 17 -3.95 1.46 1.46
C HIS A 17 -2.50 1.22 1.85
N THR A 18 -1.86 2.12 2.61
CA THR A 18 -0.50 1.93 3.09
C THR A 18 -0.46 0.78 4.08
N VAL A 19 -1.44 0.67 4.98
CA VAL A 19 -1.57 -0.48 5.89
C VAL A 19 -1.71 -1.78 5.09
N ILE A 20 -2.62 -1.81 4.09
CA ILE A 20 -2.82 -2.99 3.23
C ILE A 20 -1.51 -3.35 2.51
N ALA A 21 -0.84 -2.37 1.91
CA ALA A 21 0.41 -2.57 1.18
C ALA A 21 1.52 -3.11 2.08
N SER A 22 1.74 -2.50 3.26
CA SER A 22 2.73 -2.97 4.24
C SER A 22 2.48 -4.42 4.65
N ILE A 23 1.22 -4.80 4.91
CA ILE A 23 0.87 -6.18 5.29
C ILE A 23 1.18 -7.16 4.15
N LEU A 24 0.78 -6.83 2.91
CA LEU A 24 0.98 -7.72 1.76
C LEU A 24 2.45 -7.86 1.39
N VAL A 25 3.21 -6.75 1.35
CA VAL A 25 4.66 -6.78 1.11
C VAL A 25 5.34 -7.64 2.17
N ARG A 26 4.97 -7.45 3.45
CA ARG A 26 5.48 -8.26 4.56
C ARG A 26 5.13 -9.73 4.40
N PHE A 27 3.90 -10.04 4.02
CA PHE A 27 3.45 -11.41 3.78
C PHE A 27 4.29 -12.08 2.69
N PHE A 28 4.53 -11.43 1.56
CA PHE A 28 5.35 -12.00 0.49
C PHE A 28 6.80 -12.18 0.92
N ARG A 29 7.36 -11.24 1.68
CA ARG A 29 8.72 -11.36 2.22
C ARG A 29 8.90 -12.53 3.19
N LEU A 30 7.86 -12.87 3.96
CA LEU A 30 7.87 -13.99 4.90
C LEU A 30 7.53 -15.34 4.25
N ARG A 31 6.86 -15.34 3.10
CA ARG A 31 6.35 -16.56 2.44
C ARG A 31 7.16 -16.99 1.24
N LEU A 32 7.89 -16.08 0.62
CA LEU A 32 8.69 -16.37 -0.57
C LEU A 32 10.17 -16.40 -0.19
N ASP A 33 10.81 -17.54 -0.40
CA ASP A 33 12.22 -17.75 -0.05
C ASP A 33 13.19 -16.98 -0.96
N THR A 34 12.68 -16.36 -2.03
CA THR A 34 13.50 -15.58 -2.98
C THR A 34 13.17 -14.10 -2.92
N ARG A 35 14.22 -13.27 -2.87
CA ARG A 35 14.09 -11.80 -2.92
C ARG A 35 13.37 -11.33 -4.19
N GLY A 36 13.64 -11.97 -5.32
CA GLY A 36 12.98 -11.66 -6.60
C GLY A 36 11.48 -11.96 -6.59
N GLY A 37 11.07 -13.09 -5.99
CA GLY A 37 9.67 -13.44 -5.84
C GLY A 37 8.91 -12.39 -5.04
N MET A 38 9.44 -11.98 -3.89
CA MET A 38 8.85 -10.92 -3.06
C MET A 38 8.59 -9.63 -3.83
N VAL A 39 9.58 -9.16 -4.62
CA VAL A 39 9.44 -7.93 -5.41
C VAL A 39 8.38 -8.07 -6.50
N VAL A 40 8.44 -9.14 -7.30
CA VAL A 40 7.50 -9.35 -8.42
C VAL A 40 6.06 -9.48 -7.91
N PHE A 41 5.83 -10.31 -6.89
CA PHE A 41 4.49 -10.49 -6.32
C PHE A 41 3.97 -9.19 -5.69
N SER A 42 4.83 -8.43 -5.02
CA SER A 42 4.42 -7.14 -4.45
C SER A 42 4.05 -6.13 -5.54
N LEU A 43 4.87 -5.99 -6.59
CA LEU A 43 4.62 -5.04 -7.68
C LEU A 43 3.38 -5.38 -8.52
N VAL A 44 2.92 -6.63 -8.51
CA VAL A 44 1.73 -7.05 -9.27
C VAL A 44 0.49 -7.13 -8.38
N LEU A 45 0.55 -7.91 -7.28
CA LEU A 45 -0.63 -8.22 -6.48
C LEU A 45 -1.02 -7.10 -5.52
N VAL A 46 -0.07 -6.30 -5.02
CA VAL A 46 -0.42 -5.17 -4.13
C VAL A 46 -1.22 -4.13 -4.90
N PRO A 47 -0.80 -3.63 -6.08
CA PRO A 47 -1.62 -2.70 -6.86
C PRO A 47 -3.01 -3.24 -7.19
N VAL A 48 -3.12 -4.54 -7.51
CA VAL A 48 -4.43 -5.18 -7.76
C VAL A 48 -5.30 -5.13 -6.51
N ALA A 49 -4.77 -5.49 -5.34
CA ALA A 49 -5.52 -5.42 -4.08
C ALA A 49 -5.98 -3.99 -3.75
N LEU A 50 -5.11 -2.99 -3.95
CA LEU A 50 -5.44 -1.58 -3.76
C LEU A 50 -6.50 -1.10 -4.76
N ALA A 51 -6.41 -1.53 -6.03
CA ALA A 51 -7.41 -1.21 -7.05
C ALA A 51 -8.78 -1.83 -6.73
N VAL A 52 -8.81 -3.07 -6.23
CA VAL A 52 -10.05 -3.72 -5.76
C VAL A 52 -10.64 -2.98 -4.56
N SER A 53 -9.82 -2.57 -3.59
CA SER A 53 -10.24 -1.75 -2.45
C SER A 53 -10.88 -0.42 -2.90
N LEU A 54 -10.34 0.22 -3.93
CA LEU A 54 -10.91 1.44 -4.52
C LEU A 54 -12.30 1.25 -5.15
N LEU A 55 -12.70 0.04 -5.54
CA LEU A 55 -14.06 -0.20 -6.03
C LEU A 55 -15.11 0.13 -4.95
N PHE A 56 -14.74 -0.04 -3.68
CA PHE A 56 -15.58 0.25 -2.52
C PHE A 56 -15.32 1.67 -1.98
N LEU A 57 -14.06 2.03 -1.72
CA LEU A 57 -13.70 3.32 -1.13
C LEU A 57 -13.84 4.51 -2.11
N GLY A 58 -13.73 4.24 -3.41
CA GLY A 58 -13.83 5.24 -4.47
C GLY A 58 -15.26 5.75 -4.71
N GLN A 59 -16.27 5.16 -4.06
CA GLN A 59 -17.67 5.62 -4.16
C GLN A 59 -17.96 6.83 -3.26
N LEU A 60 -17.03 7.20 -2.38
CA LEU A 60 -17.22 8.31 -1.46
C LEU A 60 -17.28 9.64 -2.25
N PRO A 61 -18.26 10.53 -1.99
CA PRO A 61 -18.43 11.79 -2.71
C PRO A 61 -17.44 12.88 -2.24
N ILE A 62 -16.20 12.49 -1.94
CA ILE A 62 -15.19 13.34 -1.31
C ILE A 62 -14.06 13.76 -2.25
N PHE A 63 -13.99 13.22 -3.47
CA PHE A 63 -12.89 13.53 -4.42
C PHE A 63 -13.11 14.78 -5.29
N GLY A 64 -14.05 15.65 -4.91
CA GLY A 64 -14.39 16.84 -5.69
C GLY A 64 -13.15 17.67 -6.04
N GLY A 65 -12.98 17.96 -7.33
CA GLY A 65 -11.90 18.80 -7.84
C GLY A 65 -10.57 18.09 -8.15
N VAL A 66 -10.49 16.76 -8.04
CA VAL A 66 -9.34 15.95 -8.52
C VAL A 66 -9.82 15.00 -9.60
N ASP A 67 -9.07 14.88 -10.68
CA ASP A 67 -9.40 13.91 -11.73
C ASP A 67 -9.20 12.46 -11.24
N ARG A 68 -10.00 11.55 -11.80
CA ARG A 68 -10.02 10.14 -11.36
C ARG A 68 -8.68 9.45 -11.54
N GLN A 69 -7.91 9.81 -12.56
CA GLN A 69 -6.61 9.20 -12.85
C GLN A 69 -5.58 9.58 -11.77
N THR A 70 -5.54 10.85 -11.36
CA THR A 70 -4.70 11.32 -10.26
C THR A 70 -5.08 10.63 -8.94
N VAL A 71 -6.37 10.51 -8.62
CA VAL A 71 -6.83 9.79 -7.42
C VAL A 71 -6.34 8.35 -7.43
N MET A 72 -6.54 7.62 -8.53
CA MET A 72 -6.09 6.24 -8.66
C MET A 72 -4.57 6.10 -8.53
N LEU A 73 -3.81 6.96 -9.21
CA LEU A 73 -2.36 6.91 -9.18
C LEU A 73 -1.81 7.18 -7.78
N VAL A 74 -2.30 8.22 -7.10
CA VAL A 74 -1.89 8.54 -5.72
C VAL A 74 -2.32 7.45 -4.75
N ALA A 75 -3.56 6.97 -4.84
CA ALA A 75 -4.07 5.94 -3.94
C ALA A 75 -3.43 4.57 -4.15
N ILE A 76 -2.72 4.31 -5.26
CA ILE A 76 -2.07 3.02 -5.52
C ILE A 76 -0.56 3.15 -5.36
N LEU A 77 0.07 4.06 -6.11
CA LEU A 77 1.52 4.14 -6.21
C LEU A 77 2.16 4.58 -4.89
N LEU A 78 1.61 5.61 -4.24
CA LEU A 78 2.18 6.12 -3.00
C LEU A 78 2.10 5.07 -1.87
N PRO A 79 0.95 4.41 -1.60
CA PRO A 79 0.88 3.31 -0.66
C PRO A 79 1.77 2.12 -0.97
N LEU A 80 1.93 1.75 -2.24
CA LEU A 80 2.86 0.68 -2.63
C LEU A 80 4.29 1.01 -2.21
N LEU A 81 4.76 2.22 -2.54
CA LEU A 81 6.10 2.68 -2.19
C LEU A 81 6.27 2.78 -0.67
N LEU A 82 5.28 3.32 0.04
CA LEU A 82 5.29 3.40 1.50
C LEU A 82 5.27 2.01 2.14
N GLY A 83 4.52 1.05 1.58
CA GLY A 83 4.50 -0.33 2.06
C GLY A 83 5.88 -1.00 1.98
N PHE A 84 6.59 -0.81 0.87
CA PHE A 84 7.99 -1.21 0.75
C PHE A 84 8.90 -0.47 1.73
N ALA A 85 8.78 0.86 1.84
CA ALA A 85 9.61 1.65 2.73
C ALA A 85 9.44 1.22 4.19
N ILE A 86 8.19 0.97 4.63
CA ILE A 86 7.88 0.50 5.97
C ILE A 86 8.50 -0.88 6.21
N ASP A 87 8.32 -1.83 5.30
CA ASP A 87 8.90 -3.18 5.48
C ASP A 87 10.44 -3.20 5.45
N LEU A 88 11.07 -2.34 4.64
CA LEU A 88 12.52 -2.31 4.50
C LEU A 88 13.22 -1.52 5.60
N PHE A 89 12.65 -0.40 6.05
CA PHE A 89 13.32 0.51 6.97
C PHE A 89 12.80 0.46 8.42
N TRP A 90 11.57 0.01 8.66
CA TRP A 90 10.97 -0.01 10.00
C TRP A 90 10.71 -1.40 10.56
N MET A 91 10.73 -2.45 9.73
CA MET A 91 10.46 -3.81 10.18
C MET A 91 11.75 -4.64 10.25
N PRO A 92 11.91 -5.49 11.30
CA PRO A 92 13.03 -6.41 11.35
C PRO A 92 12.96 -7.38 10.16
N THR A 93 14.13 -7.78 9.68
CA THR A 93 14.27 -8.77 8.62
C THR A 93 13.74 -10.14 9.06
N PRO A 94 13.29 -11.01 8.13
CA PRO A 94 12.87 -12.36 8.47
C PRO A 94 13.93 -13.12 9.29
N GLU A 95 15.20 -12.98 8.91
CA GLU A 95 16.33 -13.63 9.56
C GLU A 95 16.52 -13.15 11.01
N GLU A 96 16.38 -11.85 11.27
CA GLU A 96 16.41 -11.27 12.63
C GLU A 96 15.25 -11.78 13.49
N VAL A 97 14.05 -11.94 12.91
CA VAL A 97 12.88 -12.48 13.62
C VAL A 97 13.07 -13.96 13.97
N GLU A 98 13.66 -14.74 13.06
CA GLU A 98 13.97 -16.15 13.30
C GLU A 98 15.06 -16.33 14.36
N ALA A 99 16.11 -15.51 14.33
CA ALA A 99 17.18 -15.53 15.32
C ALA A 99 16.67 -15.19 16.73
N ALA A 100 15.75 -14.23 16.86
CA ALA A 100 15.17 -13.85 18.15
C ALA A 100 14.24 -14.91 18.77
N ARG A 101 13.76 -15.89 17.99
CA ARG A 101 12.87 -16.97 18.45
C ARG A 101 13.61 -18.23 18.94
N ARG A 102 14.93 -18.30 18.76
CA ARG A 102 15.78 -19.42 19.20
C ARG A 102 16.47 -19.09 20.51
#